data_AF-S7W9G9-F1
#
_entry.id   AF-S7W9G9-F1
#
_cell.length_a   1.000
_cell.length_b   1.000
_cell.length_c   1.000
_cell.angle_alpha   90.00
_cell.angle_beta   90.00
_cell.angle_gamma   90.00
#
_symmetry.space_group_name_H-M   'P 1'
#
loop_
_entity.id
_entity.type
_entity.pdbx_description
1 polymer ?
#
loop_
_entity_poly.entity_id
_entity_poly.type
_entity_poly.pdbx_seq_one_letter_code
_entity_poly.pdbx_strand_id
1 'polypeptide(L)'
;KLISEDRNNNTAKNKYTTSIEIIPLNKYDLIYIDNSYAKKRNIHQIAVVISISTYIKIVDVIDNKIICISKMEYMANKDNIKVLLSAKYLSKYIITEIEEDRYGYQNKKDNDKTNVSVKNIYLTKDYDKTYHSKTYLPFIYESDEILCYDLENYKVPELEEYKENDNKDIYDVIPVRRVLRDMEHIKHLKKIYNKKKITDIEHKYFIEDIYIEEQLENGINLYDKDTEVLNNMVDLQL
;
A
#
# COMPACT_ATOMS: atom_id res chain seq x y z
N LYS A 1 -29.02 21.87 14.31
CA LYS A 1 -30.28 22.59 14.03
C LYS A 1 -31.19 22.46 15.24
N LEU A 2 -31.50 23.56 15.93
CA LEU A 2 -32.47 23.57 17.03
C LEU A 2 -33.86 23.24 16.49
N ILE A 3 -34.57 22.33 17.16
CA ILE A 3 -35.95 21.94 16.83
C ILE A 3 -36.92 22.60 17.80
N SER A 4 -36.63 22.50 19.10
CA SER A 4 -37.47 23.06 20.16
C SER A 4 -36.66 23.25 21.43
N GLU A 5 -37.10 24.16 22.30
CA GLU A 5 -36.48 24.44 23.59
C GLU A 5 -37.57 24.53 24.67
N ASP A 6 -37.34 23.90 25.81
CA ASP A 6 -38.17 23.98 27.00
C ASP A 6 -37.51 24.92 28.02
N ARG A 7 -38.13 26.08 28.21
CA ARG A 7 -37.63 27.15 29.09
C ARG A 7 -37.81 26.86 30.58
N ASN A 8 -38.65 25.88 30.94
CA ASN A 8 -38.91 25.55 32.34
C ASN A 8 -37.85 24.61 32.93
N ASN A 9 -37.13 23.88 32.08
CA ASN A 9 -36.08 22.95 32.51
C ASN A 9 -34.73 23.16 31.80
N ASN A 10 -34.58 24.23 31.01
CA ASN A 10 -33.39 24.51 30.19
C ASN A 10 -32.97 23.33 29.29
N THR A 11 -33.91 22.56 28.74
CA THR A 11 -33.61 21.49 27.79
C THR A 11 -33.91 21.91 26.36
N ALA A 12 -33.02 21.56 25.44
CA ALA A 12 -33.18 21.86 24.02
C ALA A 12 -33.10 20.58 23.19
N LYS A 13 -34.07 20.42 22.28
CA LYS A 13 -34.10 19.35 21.29
C LYS A 13 -33.36 19.82 20.05
N ASN A 14 -32.17 19.29 19.84
CA ASN A 14 -31.33 19.62 18.70
C ASN A 14 -31.25 18.45 17.73
N LYS A 15 -31.35 18.72 16.42
CA LYS A 15 -30.93 17.81 15.36
C LYS A 15 -29.45 18.04 15.08
N TYR A 16 -28.64 17.03 15.32
CA TYR A 16 -27.22 17.01 14.99
C TYR A 16 -27.01 16.43 13.59
N THR A 17 -26.00 16.92 12.89
CA THR A 17 -25.59 16.39 11.60
C THR A 17 -24.08 16.41 11.57
N THR A 18 -23.48 15.28 11.24
CA THR A 18 -22.03 15.11 11.14
C THR A 18 -21.72 14.86 9.68
N SER A 19 -20.84 15.68 9.10
CA SER A 19 -20.29 15.45 7.76
C SER A 19 -18.93 14.80 7.92
N ILE A 20 -18.73 13.64 7.28
CA ILE A 20 -17.48 12.90 7.32
C ILE A 20 -16.95 12.85 5.89
N GLU A 21 -15.77 13.45 5.67
CA GLU A 21 -15.04 13.37 4.41
C GLU A 21 -13.93 12.33 4.53
N ILE A 22 -13.89 11.41 3.56
CA ILE A 22 -12.83 10.41 3.41
C ILE A 22 -11.85 10.93 2.36
N ILE A 23 -10.57 10.67 2.57
CA ILE A 23 -9.51 11.04 1.65
C ILE A 23 -9.72 10.31 0.31
N PRO A 24 -9.76 11.01 -0.84
CA PRO A 24 -10.03 10.42 -2.15
C PRO A 24 -8.77 9.76 -2.76
N LEU A 25 -8.05 8.98 -1.95
CA LEU A 25 -6.93 8.15 -2.39
C LEU A 25 -7.26 6.70 -2.09
N ASN A 26 -6.80 5.78 -2.92
CA ASN A 26 -6.90 4.35 -2.70
C ASN A 26 -5.52 3.71 -2.55
N LYS A 27 -5.51 2.51 -1.97
CA LYS A 27 -4.34 1.65 -1.97
C LYS A 27 -3.93 1.37 -3.43
N TYR A 28 -2.64 1.49 -3.72
CA TYR A 28 -2.01 1.29 -5.03
C TYR A 28 -2.27 2.36 -6.08
N ASP A 29 -2.86 3.51 -5.71
CA ASP A 29 -2.96 4.64 -6.64
C ASP A 29 -1.57 5.22 -6.90
N LEU A 30 -1.28 5.52 -8.18
CA LEU A 30 -0.12 6.30 -8.60
C LEU A 30 -0.49 7.77 -8.48
N ILE A 31 0.31 8.51 -7.72
CA ILE A 31 0.07 9.93 -7.43
C ILE A 31 1.20 10.80 -7.96
N TYR A 32 0.82 12.01 -8.33
CA TYR A 32 1.72 13.12 -8.59
C TYR A 32 1.68 14.11 -7.44
N ILE A 33 2.85 14.57 -7.06
CA ILE A 33 3.11 15.48 -5.97
C ILE A 33 3.75 16.73 -6.55
N ASP A 34 3.15 17.88 -6.27
CA ASP A 34 3.72 19.15 -6.68
C ASP A 34 5.16 19.33 -6.17
N ASN A 35 6.02 19.93 -6.99
CA ASN A 35 7.45 20.07 -6.72
C ASN A 35 7.72 20.77 -5.38
N SER A 36 6.88 21.74 -4.99
CA SER A 36 7.04 22.46 -3.73
C SER A 36 6.84 21.56 -2.51
N TYR A 37 5.91 20.60 -2.60
CA TYR A 37 5.63 19.66 -1.51
C TYR A 37 6.62 18.48 -1.54
N ALA A 38 6.97 17.99 -2.74
CA ALA A 38 7.96 16.94 -2.93
C ALA A 38 9.34 17.34 -2.35
N LYS A 39 9.80 18.56 -2.63
CA LYS A 39 11.05 19.12 -2.07
C LYS A 39 11.03 19.23 -0.55
N LYS A 40 9.92 19.68 0.06
CA LYS A 40 9.78 19.74 1.52
C LYS A 40 9.91 18.37 2.18
N ARG A 41 9.49 17.31 1.48
CA ARG A 41 9.55 15.93 1.95
C ARG A 41 10.78 15.17 1.46
N ASN A 42 11.63 15.82 0.67
CA ASN A 42 12.82 15.22 0.06
C ASN A 42 12.47 13.88 -0.61
N ILE A 43 11.50 13.92 -1.51
CA ILE A 43 11.07 12.84 -2.42
C ILE A 43 10.85 13.39 -3.82
N HIS A 44 10.73 12.48 -4.77
CA HIS A 44 10.31 12.78 -6.13
C HIS A 44 8.81 13.09 -6.22
N GLN A 45 8.43 13.64 -7.37
CA GLN A 45 7.07 14.06 -7.63
C GLN A 45 6.12 12.90 -7.92
N ILE A 46 6.62 11.68 -8.09
CA ILE A 46 5.81 10.51 -8.41
C ILE A 46 5.96 9.49 -7.32
N ALA A 47 4.83 9.05 -6.78
CA ALA A 47 4.79 8.11 -5.68
C ALA A 47 3.60 7.16 -5.83
N VAL A 48 3.67 6.02 -5.16
CA VAL A 48 2.58 5.04 -5.07
C VAL A 48 2.04 5.02 -3.65
N VAL A 49 0.72 5.00 -3.49
CA VAL A 49 0.09 4.84 -2.18
C VAL A 49 0.15 3.37 -1.76
N ILE A 50 0.84 3.06 -0.67
CA ILE A 50 1.03 1.66 -0.23
C ILE A 50 0.02 1.24 0.83
N SER A 51 -0.39 2.15 1.71
CA SER A 51 -1.46 1.89 2.67
C SER A 51 -2.15 3.17 3.13
N ILE A 52 -3.42 3.04 3.49
CA ILE A 52 -4.25 4.12 4.01
C ILE A 52 -4.87 3.62 5.30
N SER A 53 -4.32 4.06 6.42
CA SER A 53 -4.84 3.75 7.76
C SER A 53 -4.98 5.03 8.58
N THR A 54 -4.34 5.13 9.74
CA THR A 54 -4.20 6.38 10.50
C THR A 54 -3.35 7.40 9.75
N TYR A 55 -2.39 6.92 8.97
CA TYR A 55 -1.52 7.70 8.10
C TYR A 55 -1.65 7.18 6.67
N ILE A 56 -1.47 8.09 5.71
CA ILE A 56 -1.31 7.71 4.31
C ILE A 56 0.18 7.38 4.14
N LYS A 57 0.49 6.13 3.81
CA LYS A 57 1.85 5.73 3.49
C LYS A 57 2.01 5.77 1.98
N ILE A 58 3.04 6.48 1.52
CA ILE A 58 3.41 6.56 0.11
C ILE A 58 4.86 6.11 -0.06
N VAL A 59 5.18 5.60 -1.25
CA VAL A 59 6.54 5.20 -1.63
C VAL A 59 6.95 5.94 -2.90
N ASP A 60 8.12 6.56 -2.86
CA ASP A 60 8.75 7.18 -4.03
C ASP A 60 9.13 6.10 -5.06
N VAL A 61 8.77 6.29 -6.33
CA VAL A 61 9.01 5.26 -7.37
C VAL A 61 10.47 5.18 -7.82
N ILE A 62 11.27 6.23 -7.60
CA ILE A 62 12.67 6.29 -8.02
C ILE A 62 13.57 5.79 -6.88
N ASP A 63 13.42 6.37 -5.69
CA ASP A 63 14.27 6.07 -4.54
C ASP A 63 13.70 4.98 -3.62
N ASN A 64 12.44 4.57 -3.82
CA ASN A 64 11.73 3.62 -2.94
C ASN A 64 11.69 4.04 -1.46
N LYS A 65 11.77 5.35 -1.22
CA LYS A 65 11.65 5.95 0.11
C LYS A 65 10.20 5.98 0.55
N ILE A 66 9.92 5.45 1.74
CA ILE A 66 8.56 5.47 2.31
C ILE A 66 8.37 6.72 3.15
N ILE A 67 7.25 7.41 2.92
CA ILE A 67 6.83 8.57 3.70
C ILE A 67 5.44 8.33 4.27
N CYS A 68 5.25 8.76 5.52
CA CYS A 68 3.96 8.81 6.17
C CYS A 68 3.42 10.26 6.15
N ILE A 69 2.20 10.43 5.66
CA ILE A 69 1.47 11.69 5.62
C ILE A 69 0.30 11.60 6.59
N SER A 70 0.21 12.58 7.50
CA SER A 70 -0.92 12.65 8.44
C SER A 70 -2.18 13.20 7.76
N LYS A 71 -3.35 12.92 8.32
CA LYS A 71 -4.62 13.49 7.84
C LYS A 71 -4.58 15.02 7.76
N MET A 72 -4.08 15.68 8.80
CA MET A 72 -4.01 17.15 8.86
C MET A 72 -3.12 17.71 7.76
N GLU A 73 -2.00 17.05 7.52
CA GLU A 73 -1.07 17.44 6.46
C GLU A 73 -1.64 17.23 5.06
N TYR A 74 -2.28 16.08 4.82
CA TYR A 74 -2.94 15.80 3.54
C TYR A 74 -3.99 16.87 3.25
N MET A 75 -4.84 17.20 4.22
CA MET A 75 -5.89 18.21 4.04
C MET A 75 -5.32 19.60 3.76
N ALA A 76 -4.19 19.96 4.38
CA ALA A 76 -3.51 21.24 4.12
C ALA A 76 -2.81 21.30 2.75
N ASN A 77 -2.54 20.15 2.12
CA ASN A 77 -1.81 20.05 0.84
C ASN A 77 -2.62 19.26 -0.20
N LYS A 78 -3.95 19.21 -0.08
CA LYS A 78 -4.82 18.39 -0.93
C LYS A 78 -4.66 18.73 -2.42
N ASP A 79 -4.52 20.02 -2.73
CA ASP A 79 -4.35 20.50 -4.11
C ASP A 79 -2.97 20.18 -4.72
N ASN A 80 -2.00 19.83 -3.87
CA ASN A 80 -0.63 19.48 -4.28
C ASN A 80 -0.47 17.97 -4.54
N ILE A 81 -1.51 17.16 -4.32
CA ILE A 81 -1.47 15.70 -4.49
C ILE A 81 -2.59 15.30 -5.46
N LYS A 82 -2.22 14.83 -6.64
CA LYS A 82 -3.13 14.40 -7.69
C LYS A 82 -3.00 12.90 -7.94
N VAL A 83 -4.11 12.22 -8.20
CA VAL A 83 -4.08 10.82 -8.65
C VAL A 83 -3.86 10.80 -10.16
N LEU A 84 -2.81 10.13 -10.62
CA LEU A 84 -2.51 9.94 -12.03
C LEU A 84 -3.22 8.70 -12.59
N LEU A 85 -2.97 7.55 -11.96
CA LEU A 85 -3.53 6.26 -12.35
C LEU A 85 -4.06 5.54 -11.11
N SER A 86 -5.27 5.02 -11.23
CA SER A 86 -5.85 4.14 -10.21
C SER A 86 -5.43 2.68 -10.44
N ALA A 87 -5.58 1.84 -9.41
CA ALA A 87 -5.27 0.41 -9.48
C ALA A 87 -5.92 -0.36 -10.66
N LYS A 88 -6.94 0.20 -11.30
CA LYS A 88 -7.58 -0.36 -12.51
C LYS A 88 -6.66 -0.44 -13.73
N TYR A 89 -5.62 0.40 -13.80
CA TYR A 89 -4.69 0.42 -14.94
C TYR A 89 -3.48 -0.51 -14.74
N LEU A 90 -3.46 -1.28 -13.66
CA LEU A 90 -2.40 -2.25 -13.40
C LEU A 90 -2.46 -3.41 -14.40
N SER A 91 -1.32 -3.70 -15.01
CA SER A 91 -1.12 -4.83 -15.91
C SER A 91 -0.18 -5.85 -15.29
N LYS A 92 -0.34 -7.13 -15.67
CA LYS A 92 0.50 -8.21 -15.17
C LYS A 92 1.84 -8.24 -15.93
N TYR A 93 2.93 -8.39 -15.18
CA TYR A 93 4.29 -8.60 -15.64
C TYR A 93 4.90 -9.79 -14.90
N ILE A 94 5.93 -10.38 -15.49
CA ILE A 94 6.70 -11.47 -14.92
C ILE A 94 8.10 -10.95 -14.60
N ILE A 95 8.59 -11.23 -13.41
CA ILE A 95 9.97 -10.94 -13.01
C ILE A 95 10.90 -11.92 -13.72
N THR A 96 11.81 -11.41 -14.54
CA THR A 96 12.81 -12.22 -15.24
C THR A 96 14.08 -12.39 -14.44
N GLU A 97 14.55 -11.31 -13.80
CA GLU A 97 15.80 -11.29 -13.05
C GLU A 97 15.67 -10.32 -11.87
N ILE A 98 16.30 -10.68 -10.74
CA ILE A 98 16.42 -9.82 -9.57
C ILE A 98 17.90 -9.57 -9.30
N GLU A 99 18.32 -8.32 -9.45
CA GLU A 99 19.65 -7.90 -9.04
C GLU A 99 19.65 -7.65 -7.53
N GLU A 100 20.28 -8.57 -6.79
CA GLU A 100 20.60 -8.31 -5.39
C GLU A 100 21.77 -7.33 -5.31
N ASP A 101 21.57 -6.20 -4.63
CA ASP A 101 22.65 -5.27 -4.34
C ASP A 101 23.74 -5.98 -3.54
N ARG A 102 24.83 -6.36 -4.23
CA ARG A 102 25.99 -7.05 -3.64
C ARG A 102 26.67 -6.22 -2.52
N TYR A 103 26.30 -4.96 -2.38
CA TYR A 103 26.78 -4.03 -1.35
C TYR A 103 25.81 -3.83 -0.17
N GLY A 104 24.60 -4.39 -0.21
CA GLY A 104 23.53 -4.13 0.77
C GLY A 104 23.61 -4.91 2.09
N TYR A 105 24.51 -5.89 2.20
CA TYR A 105 24.63 -6.72 3.42
C TYR A 105 25.40 -6.04 4.58
N GLN A 106 25.88 -4.80 4.43
CA GLN A 106 26.68 -4.12 5.46
C GLN A 106 25.94 -3.07 6.31
N ASN A 107 24.73 -2.65 5.96
CA ASN A 107 23.98 -1.67 6.77
C ASN A 107 22.92 -2.32 7.70
N LYS A 108 23.17 -3.52 8.21
CA LYS A 108 22.41 -4.12 9.33
C LYS A 108 22.81 -3.54 10.70
N LYS A 109 23.05 -2.23 10.78
CA LYS A 109 23.38 -1.55 12.04
C LYS A 109 22.49 -0.37 12.40
N ASP A 110 21.56 0.04 11.55
CA ASP A 110 20.59 1.06 11.94
C ASP A 110 19.24 0.44 12.24
N ASN A 111 18.79 0.67 13.47
CA ASN A 111 17.46 0.37 14.01
C ASN A 111 16.34 1.18 13.32
N ASP A 112 16.54 1.61 12.08
CA ASP A 112 15.56 2.36 11.32
C ASP A 112 14.60 1.38 10.65
N LYS A 113 13.50 1.12 11.35
CA LYS A 113 12.32 0.32 10.94
C LYS A 113 11.61 0.86 9.67
N THR A 114 12.21 1.80 8.94
CA THR A 114 11.62 2.56 7.83
C THR A 114 12.26 2.27 6.48
N ASN A 115 13.38 1.56 6.42
CA ASN A 115 14.04 1.22 5.16
C ASN A 115 13.62 -0.19 4.70
N VAL A 116 12.70 -0.22 3.73
CA VAL A 116 12.35 -1.46 3.02
C VAL A 116 13.50 -1.83 2.09
N SER A 117 13.80 -3.13 1.97
CA SER A 117 14.84 -3.61 1.04
C SER A 117 14.45 -3.28 -0.39
N VAL A 118 15.09 -2.26 -0.95
CA VAL A 118 14.98 -1.90 -2.38
C VAL A 118 15.70 -2.97 -3.19
N LYS A 119 15.07 -3.45 -4.26
CA LYS A 119 15.69 -4.39 -5.21
C LYS A 119 15.57 -3.84 -6.61
N ASN A 120 16.63 -4.02 -7.40
CA ASN A 120 16.58 -3.80 -8.85
C ASN A 120 15.98 -5.07 -9.49
N ILE A 121 15.00 -4.89 -10.36
CA ILE A 121 14.29 -5.98 -11.02
C ILE A 121 14.18 -5.74 -12.50
N TYR A 122 14.15 -6.83 -13.26
CA TYR A 122 13.83 -6.83 -14.67
C TYR A 122 12.49 -7.54 -14.90
N LEU A 123 11.67 -6.94 -15.74
CA LEU A 123 10.28 -7.29 -15.95
C LEU A 123 10.00 -7.53 -17.42
N THR A 124 9.12 -8.49 -17.72
CA THR A 124 8.57 -8.67 -19.05
C THR A 124 7.08 -8.93 -19.01
N LYS A 125 6.37 -8.51 -20.07
CA LYS A 125 4.95 -8.79 -20.26
C LYS A 125 4.74 -9.93 -21.25
N ASP A 126 5.45 -9.88 -22.38
CA ASP A 126 5.30 -10.79 -23.52
C ASP A 126 6.60 -11.53 -23.88
N TYR A 127 7.61 -11.53 -23.00
CA TYR A 127 8.97 -12.07 -23.19
C TYR A 127 9.83 -11.38 -24.27
N ASP A 128 9.24 -10.53 -25.13
CA ASP A 128 9.97 -9.84 -26.21
C ASP A 128 10.73 -8.58 -25.73
N LYS A 129 10.17 -7.88 -24.74
CA LYS A 129 10.74 -6.66 -24.16
C LYS A 129 11.03 -6.86 -22.68
N THR A 130 12.18 -6.36 -22.25
CA THR A 130 12.58 -6.35 -20.84
C THR A 130 12.64 -4.91 -20.34
N TYR A 131 11.99 -4.65 -19.21
CA TYR A 131 11.96 -3.35 -18.56
C TYR A 131 12.75 -3.41 -17.26
N HIS A 132 13.57 -2.40 -17.01
CA HIS A 132 14.26 -2.23 -15.73
C HIS A 132 13.41 -1.40 -14.78
N SER A 133 13.34 -1.81 -13.51
CA SER A 133 12.67 -1.04 -12.48
C SER A 133 13.26 -1.32 -11.10
N LYS A 134 12.91 -0.47 -10.12
CA LYS A 134 13.15 -0.75 -8.70
C LYS A 134 11.85 -1.06 -8.00
N THR A 135 11.93 -1.89 -6.97
CA THR A 135 10.76 -2.28 -6.20
C THR A 135 11.00 -2.25 -4.70
N TYR A 136 9.94 -1.86 -3.98
CA TYR A 136 9.79 -1.95 -2.53
C TYR A 136 9.06 -3.23 -2.11
N LEU A 137 8.65 -4.09 -3.05
CA LEU A 137 7.85 -5.27 -2.73
C LEU A 137 8.69 -6.30 -1.96
N PRO A 138 8.23 -6.74 -0.77
CA PRO A 138 8.91 -7.78 -0.02
C PRO A 138 8.65 -9.16 -0.64
N PHE A 139 9.52 -10.12 -0.36
CA PHE A 139 9.34 -11.55 -0.71
C PHE A 139 8.99 -11.82 -2.19
N ILE A 140 9.66 -11.11 -3.09
CA ILE A 140 9.63 -11.37 -4.53
C ILE A 140 10.73 -12.33 -4.95
N TYR A 141 10.47 -13.11 -5.99
CA TYR A 141 11.38 -14.07 -6.58
C TYR A 141 11.33 -14.00 -8.11
N GLU A 142 12.32 -14.57 -8.78
CA GLU A 142 12.29 -14.74 -10.23
C GLU A 142 11.09 -15.61 -10.66
N SER A 143 10.57 -15.34 -11.86
CA SER A 143 9.35 -15.92 -12.41
C SER A 143 8.06 -15.56 -11.66
N ASP A 144 8.10 -14.63 -10.69
CA ASP A 144 6.88 -14.12 -10.06
C ASP A 144 6.07 -13.25 -11.00
N GLU A 145 4.75 -13.37 -10.88
CA GLU A 145 3.83 -12.44 -11.47
C GLU A 145 3.60 -11.25 -10.55
N ILE A 146 3.75 -10.05 -11.10
CA ILE A 146 3.51 -8.78 -10.41
C ILE A 146 2.61 -7.88 -11.25
N LEU A 147 1.95 -6.95 -10.57
CA LEU A 147 1.11 -5.92 -11.14
C LEU A 147 1.89 -4.61 -11.20
N CYS A 148 1.92 -4.01 -12.38
CA CYS A 148 2.69 -2.79 -12.65
C CYS A 148 1.85 -1.76 -13.42
N TYR A 149 2.22 -0.49 -13.27
CA TYR A 149 1.82 0.56 -14.21
C TYR A 149 2.78 0.59 -15.39
N ASP A 150 2.22 0.74 -16.59
CA ASP A 150 2.93 0.82 -17.85
C ASP A 150 2.90 2.27 -18.37
N LEU A 151 3.94 3.03 -18.04
CA LEU A 151 4.04 4.45 -18.37
C LEU A 151 4.49 4.71 -19.81
N GLU A 152 4.96 3.68 -20.54
CA GLU A 152 5.24 3.80 -21.98
C GLU A 152 3.91 3.98 -22.75
N ASN A 153 2.87 3.26 -22.34
CA ASN A 153 1.58 3.24 -23.03
C ASN A 153 0.56 4.26 -22.48
N TYR A 154 0.68 4.69 -21.23
CA TYR A 154 -0.21 5.70 -20.64
C TYR A 154 0.40 7.11 -20.69
N LYS A 155 -0.14 7.95 -21.57
CA LYS A 155 0.24 9.37 -21.64
C LYS A 155 -0.56 10.18 -20.62
N VAL A 156 0.12 10.62 -19.56
CA VAL A 156 -0.47 11.46 -18.52
C VAL A 156 0.24 12.83 -18.55
N PRO A 157 -0.48 13.96 -18.71
CA PRO A 157 0.14 15.27 -18.88
C PRO A 157 1.14 15.65 -17.78
N GLU A 158 0.79 15.41 -16.52
CA GLU A 158 1.66 15.68 -15.37
C GLU A 158 2.96 14.85 -15.40
N LEU A 159 2.92 13.66 -15.99
CA LEU A 159 4.11 12.81 -16.15
C LEU A 159 5.02 13.35 -17.25
N GLU A 160 4.45 13.84 -18.35
CA GLU A 160 5.23 14.48 -19.43
C GLU A 160 5.88 15.78 -18.93
N GLU A 161 5.13 16.60 -18.20
CA GLU A 161 5.66 17.81 -17.55
C GLU A 161 6.82 17.48 -16.60
N TYR A 162 6.71 16.38 -15.85
CA TYR A 162 7.78 15.90 -14.99
C TYR A 162 9.03 15.49 -15.77
N LYS A 163 8.87 14.72 -16.85
CA LYS A 163 9.97 14.28 -17.71
C LYS A 163 10.70 15.47 -18.36
N GLU A 164 9.95 16.45 -18.85
CA GLU A 164 10.49 17.65 -19.51
C GLU A 164 11.22 18.59 -18.54
N ASN A 165 10.67 18.81 -17.35
CA ASN A 165 11.22 19.82 -16.42
C ASN A 165 12.41 19.32 -15.61
N ASP A 166 12.38 18.06 -15.16
CA ASP A 166 13.37 17.56 -14.21
C ASP A 166 14.52 16.79 -14.87
N ASN A 167 14.47 16.51 -16.19
CA ASN A 167 15.44 15.64 -16.90
C ASN A 167 15.71 14.32 -16.14
N LYS A 168 14.71 13.81 -15.42
CA LYS A 168 14.82 12.61 -14.61
C LYS A 168 14.23 11.43 -15.35
N ASP A 169 15.07 10.40 -15.50
CA ASP A 169 14.63 9.11 -16.02
C ASP A 169 13.72 8.45 -14.98
N ILE A 170 12.43 8.43 -15.29
CA ILE A 170 11.47 7.58 -14.60
C ILE A 170 11.45 6.20 -15.26
N TYR A 171 11.23 5.17 -14.47
CA TYR A 171 10.99 3.83 -15.01
C TYR A 171 9.75 3.79 -15.90
N ASP A 172 9.88 3.16 -17.07
CA ASP A 172 8.76 2.91 -17.98
C ASP A 172 7.70 2.01 -17.35
N VAL A 173 8.13 1.10 -16.46
CA VAL A 173 7.25 0.19 -15.74
C VAL A 173 7.47 0.34 -14.23
N ILE A 174 6.38 0.59 -13.50
CA ILE A 174 6.41 0.77 -12.04
C ILE A 174 5.75 -0.44 -11.35
N PRO A 175 6.49 -1.25 -10.60
CA PRO A 175 5.95 -2.38 -9.86
C PRO A 175 5.22 -1.92 -8.60
N VAL A 176 3.99 -2.40 -8.42
CA VAL A 176 3.09 -1.89 -7.37
C VAL A 176 2.61 -2.98 -6.43
N ARG A 177 2.33 -4.17 -6.93
CA ARG A 177 1.74 -5.24 -6.14
C ARG A 177 2.13 -6.60 -6.66
N ARG A 178 2.39 -7.56 -5.79
CA ARG A 178 2.60 -8.95 -6.18
C ARG A 178 1.26 -9.65 -6.45
N VAL A 179 1.20 -10.51 -7.47
CA VAL A 179 0.06 -11.42 -7.65
C VAL A 179 0.24 -12.59 -6.68
N LEU A 180 -0.79 -12.90 -5.91
CA LEU A 180 -0.75 -14.00 -4.95
C LEU A 180 -0.46 -15.32 -5.68
N ARG A 181 0.60 -16.02 -5.23
CA ARG A 181 0.74 -17.45 -5.49
C ARG A 181 -0.27 -18.21 -4.66
N ASP A 182 -0.53 -19.46 -5.04
CA ASP A 182 -1.17 -20.37 -4.11
C ASP A 182 -0.33 -20.50 -2.84
N MET A 183 -0.92 -20.09 -1.73
CA MET A 183 -0.38 -19.98 -0.36
C MET A 183 0.16 -21.31 0.21
N GLU A 184 0.11 -22.41 -0.54
CA GLU A 184 0.56 -23.73 -0.10
C GLU A 184 2.03 -23.76 0.33
N HIS A 185 2.84 -22.84 -0.24
CA HIS A 185 4.27 -22.72 0.00
C HIS A 185 4.65 -21.87 1.22
N ILE A 186 3.73 -21.05 1.77
CA ILE A 186 4.06 -20.18 2.91
C ILE A 186 3.87 -20.95 4.22
N LYS A 187 4.91 -21.72 4.60
CA LYS A 187 4.91 -22.61 5.78
C LYS A 187 4.48 -21.94 7.10
N HIS A 188 4.69 -20.63 7.25
CA HIS A 188 4.34 -19.88 8.45
C HIS A 188 2.87 -19.45 8.50
N LEU A 189 2.25 -19.20 7.33
CA LEU A 189 0.84 -18.84 7.26
C LEU A 189 -0.07 -20.03 7.56
N LYS A 190 0.43 -21.27 7.44
CA LYS A 190 -0.29 -22.52 7.75
C LYS A 190 -0.91 -22.55 9.16
N LYS A 191 -0.37 -21.80 10.12
CA LYS A 191 -0.90 -21.70 11.50
C LYS A 191 -2.15 -20.83 11.63
N ILE A 192 -2.39 -19.91 10.70
CA ILE A 192 -3.59 -19.06 10.62
C ILE A 192 -4.58 -19.66 9.59
N TYR A 193 -4.20 -20.78 8.98
CA TYR A 193 -4.73 -21.30 7.72
C TYR A 193 -5.77 -22.39 7.97
N ASN A 194 -7.01 -21.99 8.23
CA ASN A 194 -8.10 -22.96 8.31
C ASN A 194 -8.53 -23.37 6.89
N LYS A 195 -8.15 -24.60 6.47
CA LYS A 195 -8.26 -25.10 5.07
C LYS A 195 -9.66 -25.02 4.45
N LYS A 196 -10.71 -24.86 5.25
CA LYS A 196 -12.11 -24.96 4.81
C LYS A 196 -12.69 -23.69 4.16
N LYS A 197 -12.00 -22.55 4.14
CA LYS A 197 -12.48 -21.27 3.56
C LYS A 197 -11.65 -20.71 2.39
N ILE A 198 -10.81 -21.53 1.77
CA ILE A 198 -9.75 -21.10 0.83
C ILE A 198 -10.27 -20.58 -0.54
N THR A 199 -11.56 -20.68 -0.84
CA THR A 199 -12.08 -20.21 -2.13
C THR A 199 -12.22 -18.68 -2.21
N ASP A 200 -12.17 -17.96 -1.08
CA ASP A 200 -12.33 -16.52 -1.07
C ASP A 200 -10.99 -15.79 -1.32
N ILE A 201 -10.89 -15.14 -2.49
CA ILE A 201 -9.72 -14.36 -2.92
C ILE A 201 -9.49 -13.17 -1.98
N GLU A 202 -10.55 -12.56 -1.45
CA GLU A 202 -10.46 -11.42 -0.53
C GLU A 202 -9.80 -11.82 0.78
N HIS A 203 -10.16 -13.00 1.31
CA HIS A 203 -9.53 -13.54 2.51
C HIS A 203 -8.04 -13.80 2.32
N LYS A 204 -7.62 -14.29 1.13
CA LYS A 204 -6.19 -14.48 0.85
C LYS A 204 -5.42 -13.14 0.88
N TYR A 205 -5.99 -12.08 0.30
CA TYR A 205 -5.37 -10.75 0.34
C TYR A 205 -5.33 -10.15 1.74
N PHE A 206 -6.36 -10.37 2.54
CA PHE A 206 -6.37 -9.93 3.94
C PHE A 206 -5.23 -10.58 4.76
N ILE A 207 -5.01 -11.89 4.61
CA ILE A 207 -3.92 -12.59 5.29
C ILE A 207 -2.54 -12.10 4.82
N GLU A 208 -2.39 -11.81 3.53
CA GLU A 208 -1.16 -11.22 3.00
C GLU A 208 -0.92 -9.81 3.57
N ASP A 209 -1.96 -8.98 3.64
CA ASP A 209 -1.87 -7.65 4.23
C ASP A 209 -1.44 -7.71 5.71
N ILE A 210 -1.98 -8.64 6.50
CA ILE A 210 -1.52 -8.88 7.89
C ILE A 210 -0.05 -9.26 7.93
N TYR A 211 0.39 -10.14 7.01
CA TYR A 211 1.77 -10.61 6.97
C TYR A 211 2.77 -9.51 6.57
N ILE A 212 2.35 -8.60 5.68
CA ILE A 212 3.18 -7.49 5.21
C ILE A 212 3.18 -6.35 6.25
N GLU A 213 2.05 -6.09 6.91
CA GLU A 213 1.88 -4.98 7.84
C GLU A 213 1.77 -5.45 9.30
N GLU A 214 2.90 -5.44 10.03
CA GLU A 214 2.99 -5.76 11.48
C GLU A 214 1.98 -4.96 12.34
N GLN A 215 1.60 -3.76 11.90
CA GLN A 215 0.62 -2.92 12.59
C GLN A 215 -0.81 -3.49 12.54
N LEU A 216 -1.16 -4.25 11.50
CA LEU A 216 -2.47 -4.87 11.38
C LEU A 216 -2.61 -6.06 12.34
N GLU A 217 -1.52 -6.78 12.61
CA GLU A 217 -1.51 -7.91 13.55
C GLU A 217 -1.98 -7.49 14.95
N ASN A 218 -1.52 -6.33 15.44
CA ASN A 218 -1.85 -5.83 16.78
C ASN A 218 -3.34 -5.50 16.99
N GLY A 219 -4.11 -5.30 15.92
CA GLY A 219 -5.53 -4.97 15.98
C GLY A 219 -6.45 -6.16 15.73
N ILE A 220 -5.90 -7.33 15.41
CA ILE A 220 -6.65 -8.48 14.93
C ILE A 220 -6.42 -9.65 15.88
N ASN A 221 -7.47 -10.05 16.59
CA ASN A 221 -7.46 -11.34 17.26
C ASN A 221 -7.62 -12.43 16.21
N LEU A 222 -6.49 -13.05 15.84
CA LEU A 222 -6.44 -14.28 15.04
C LEU A 222 -6.94 -15.45 15.88
N TYR A 223 -8.24 -15.48 16.18
CA TYR A 223 -8.85 -16.65 16.80
C TYR A 223 -8.90 -17.76 15.77
N ASP A 224 -8.04 -18.76 15.96
CA ASP A 224 -8.25 -20.04 15.32
C ASP A 224 -9.53 -20.63 15.91
N LYS A 225 -10.54 -20.88 15.06
CA LYS A 225 -11.76 -21.58 15.49
C LYS A 225 -11.50 -23.08 15.63
N ASP A 226 -10.38 -23.44 16.22
CA ASP A 226 -10.03 -24.80 16.53
C ASP A 226 -10.27 -24.98 18.03
N THR A 227 -11.32 -25.74 18.36
CA THR A 227 -11.68 -26.49 19.60
C THR A 227 -11.38 -25.91 20.99
N GLU A 228 -10.27 -25.23 21.22
CA GLU A 228 -9.79 -24.73 22.50
C GLU A 228 -10.61 -23.55 23.03
N VAL A 229 -11.05 -22.61 22.18
CA VAL A 229 -11.94 -21.51 22.60
C VAL A 229 -13.34 -22.03 22.93
N LEU A 230 -13.84 -23.03 22.20
CA LEU A 230 -15.12 -23.68 22.51
C LEU A 230 -15.05 -24.44 23.84
N ASN A 231 -13.95 -25.15 24.11
CA ASN A 231 -13.72 -25.83 25.39
C ASN A 231 -13.62 -24.82 26.54
N ASN A 232 -12.88 -23.73 26.36
CA ASN A 232 -12.77 -22.66 27.36
C ASN A 232 -14.11 -21.93 27.59
N MET A 233 -14.99 -21.84 26.60
CA MET A 233 -16.34 -21.28 26.76
C MET A 233 -17.31 -22.24 27.47
N VAL A 234 -17.11 -23.56 27.34
CA VAL A 234 -17.83 -24.56 28.14
C VAL A 234 -17.40 -24.49 29.61
N ASP A 235 -16.11 -24.28 29.87
CA ASP A 235 -15.57 -24.15 31.23
C ASP A 235 -15.90 -22.79 31.89
N LEU A 236 -16.28 -21.78 31.10
CA LEU A 236 -16.70 -20.44 31.56
C LEU A 236 -18.21 -20.32 31.84
N GLN A 237 -19.00 -21.38 31.68
CA GLN A 237 -20.37 -21.42 32.21
C GLN A 237 -20.33 -21.73 33.71
N LEU A 238 -20.07 -20.71 34.53
CA LEU A 238 -20.39 -20.62 35.95
C LEU A 238 -21.49 -19.60 36.19
#